data_AF-A0A852K2B5-F1
#
_entry.id   AF-A0A852K2B5-F1
#
_cell.length_a   1.000
_cell.length_b   1.000
_cell.length_c   1.000
_cell.angle_alpha   90.00
_cell.angle_beta   90.00
_cell.angle_gamma   90.00
#
_symmetry.space_group_name_H-M   'P 1'
#
loop_
_entity.id
_entity.type
_entity.pdbx_description
1 polymer ?
#
loop_
_entity_poly.entity_id
_entity_poly.type
_entity_poly.pdbx_seq_one_letter_code
_entity_poly.pdbx_strand_id
1 'polypeptide(L)' 'QKYWYLSLGNGERKEVLRTYSYEESRSQDGRIQIKDNKASKTFSVTMSDLKAEDSGTYFCT' A
#
# COMPACT_ATOMS: atom_id res chain seq x y z
N GLN A 1 9.61 8.42 -1.88
CA GLN A 1 8.85 7.16 -1.99
C GLN A 1 7.91 7.09 -0.80
N LYS A 2 6.71 6.54 -1.01
CA LYS A 2 5.69 6.31 0.01
C LYS A 2 5.45 4.82 0.14
N TYR A 3 5.26 4.34 1.35
CA TYR A 3 5.20 2.92 1.63
C TYR A 3 3.88 2.53 2.28
N TRP A 4 3.46 1.31 1.96
CA TRP A 4 2.29 0.67 2.53
C TRP A 4 2.70 -0.69 3.12
N TYR A 5 2.50 -0.83 4.43
CA TYR A 5 2.92 -2.02 5.19
C TYR A 5 1.72 -2.72 5.81
N LEU A 6 1.78 -4.05 5.88
CA LEU A 6 0.89 -4.87 6.69
C LEU A 6 1.62 -5.34 7.95
N SER A 7 1.01 -5.14 9.11
CA SER A 7 1.52 -5.67 10.37
C SER A 7 1.32 -7.18 10.43
N LEU A 8 2.37 -7.89 10.80
CA LEU A 8 2.33 -9.32 11.07
C LEU A 8 2.20 -9.56 12.58
N GLY A 9 1.61 -10.70 12.97
CA GLY A 9 1.36 -11.04 14.39
C GLY A 9 2.62 -11.22 15.24
N ASN A 10 3.80 -11.32 14.63
CA ASN A 10 5.10 -11.39 15.29
C ASN A 10 5.75 -10.01 15.53
N GLY A 11 5.04 -8.91 15.24
CA GLY A 11 5.55 -7.54 15.36
C GLY A 11 6.34 -7.04 14.16
N GLU A 12 6.57 -7.89 13.15
CA GLU A 12 7.19 -7.47 11.90
C GLU A 12 6.19 -6.75 10.99
N ARG A 13 6.71 -6.05 9.98
CA ARG A 13 5.92 -5.40 8.94
C ARG A 13 6.32 -5.94 7.58
N LYS A 14 5.33 -6.38 6.80
CA LYS A 14 5.50 -6.78 5.41
C LYS A 14 5.27 -5.58 4.51
N GLU A 15 6.25 -5.23 3.67
CA GLU A 15 6.03 -4.27 2.58
C GLU A 15 4.99 -4.85 1.61
N VAL A 16 3.86 -4.18 1.47
CA VAL A 16 2.79 -4.56 0.54
C VAL A 16 3.03 -3.90 -0.80
N LEU A 17 3.31 -2.59 -0.77
CA LEU A 17 3.54 -1.79 -1.95
C LEU A 17 4.28 -0.50 -1.60
N ARG A 18 5.00 0.06 -2.58
CA ARG A 18 5.61 1.38 -2.48
C ARG A 18 5.49 2.14 -3.78
N THR A 19 5.62 3.46 -3.72
CA THR A 19 5.75 4.29 -4.92
C THR A 19 7.17 4.22 -5.50
N TYR A 20 7.28 4.17 -6.82
CA TYR A 20 8.56 4.31 -7.54
C TYR A 20 8.75 5.77 -8.01
N SER A 21 9.62 6.01 -9.00
CA SER A 21 9.80 7.34 -9.62
C SER A 21 8.53 7.85 -10.30
N TYR A 22 7.70 6.93 -10.80
CA TYR A 22 6.34 7.19 -11.23
C TYR A 22 5.43 7.35 -10.01
N GLU A 23 4.54 8.34 -10.06
CA GLU A 23 3.61 8.70 -8.97
C GLU A 23 2.56 7.61 -8.67
N GLU A 24 2.69 6.42 -9.26
CA GLU A 24 1.76 5.30 -9.13
C GLU A 24 2.49 3.95 -9.19
N SER A 25 2.06 3.00 -8.36
CA SER A 25 2.43 1.59 -8.45
C SER A 25 1.21 0.70 -8.26
N ARG A 26 1.25 -0.52 -8.80
CA ARG A 26 0.24 -1.56 -8.55
C ARG A 26 0.89 -2.85 -8.07
N SER A 27 0.19 -3.62 -7.24
CA SER A 27 0.56 -4.99 -6.88
C SER A 27 0.57 -5.88 -8.12
N GLN A 28 1.25 -7.02 -8.03
CA GLN A 28 1.36 -7.97 -9.15
C GLN A 28 -0.01 -8.50 -9.61
N ASP A 29 -0.95 -8.68 -8.69
CA ASP A 29 -2.33 -9.10 -8.98
C ASP A 29 -3.25 -7.92 -9.36
N GLY A 30 -2.73 -6.69 -9.39
CA GLY A 30 -3.46 -5.48 -9.74
C GLY A 30 -4.48 -4.99 -8.72
N ARG A 31 -4.74 -5.74 -7.64
CA ARG A 31 -5.79 -5.43 -6.65
C ARG A 31 -5.45 -4.24 -5.76
N ILE A 32 -4.16 -3.95 -5.57
CA ILE A 32 -3.68 -2.87 -4.71
C ILE A 32 -2.97 -1.84 -5.58
N GLN A 33 -3.38 -0.58 -5.47
CA GLN A 33 -2.77 0.55 -6.14
C GLN A 33 -2.35 1.59 -5.10
N ILE A 34 -1.14 2.14 -5.24
CA ILE A 34 -0.69 3.30 -4.48
C ILE A 34 -0.45 4.46 -5.45
N LYS A 35 -0.96 5.64 -5.10
CA LYS A 35 -0.81 6.87 -5.90
C LYS A 35 -0.34 8.03 -5.03
N ASP A 36 0.78 8.64 -5.39
CA ASP A 36 1.35 9.81 -4.71
C ASP A 36 0.83 11.09 -5.36
N ASN A 37 -0.01 11.84 -4.66
CA ASN A 37 -0.47 13.15 -5.12
C ASN A 37 0.35 14.24 -4.43
N LYS A 38 1.42 14.67 -5.09
CA LYS A 38 2.32 15.70 -4.57
C LYS A 38 1.65 17.06 -4.40
N ALA A 39 0.66 17.39 -5.24
CA ALA A 39 -0.05 18.67 -5.16
C ALA A 39 -0.88 18.79 -3.87
N SER A 40 -1.57 17.71 -3.49
CA SER A 40 -2.33 17.67 -2.23
C SER A 40 -1.50 17.23 -1.02
N LYS A 41 -0.24 16.84 -1.22
CA LYS A 41 0.65 16.26 -0.19
C LYS A 41 0.06 15.02 0.48
N THR A 42 -0.74 14.26 -0.25
CA THR A 42 -1.36 13.02 0.22
C THR A 42 -1.00 11.90 -0.73
N PHE A 43 -0.93 10.68 -0.22
CA PHE A 43 -0.96 9.50 -1.06
C PHE A 43 -2.20 8.67 -0.74
N SER A 44 -2.71 7.99 -1.75
CA SER A 44 -3.90 7.16 -1.64
C SER A 44 -3.51 5.71 -1.92
N VAL A 45 -4.09 4.79 -1.14
CA VAL A 45 -4.02 3.36 -1.39
C VAL A 45 -5.42 2.87 -1.70
N THR A 46 -5.61 2.25 -2.85
CA THR A 46 -6.88 1.63 -3.26
C THR A 46 -6.70 0.12 -3.25
N MET A 47 -7.53 -0.59 -2.49
CA MET A 47 -7.56 -2.05 -2.44
C MET A 47 -8.91 -2.53 -2.95
N SER A 48 -8.91 -3.27 -4.07
CA SER A 48 -10.09 -3.82 -4.72
C SER A 48 -10.14 -5.34 -4.52
N ASP A 49 -11.33 -5.94 -4.65
CA ASP A 49 -11.54 -7.39 -4.49
C ASP A 49 -10.91 -7.93 -3.19
N LEU A 50 -11.25 -7.27 -2.07
CA LEU A 50 -10.77 -7.61 -0.74
C LEU A 50 -11.14 -9.05 -0.38
N LYS A 51 -10.19 -9.77 0.20
CA LYS A 51 -10.33 -11.14 0.69
C LYS A 51 -10.12 -11.18 2.20
N ALA A 52 -10.57 -12.27 2.84
CA ALA A 52 -10.38 -12.46 4.28
C ALA A 52 -8.89 -12.39 4.69
N GLU A 53 -7.99 -12.87 3.83
CA GLU A 53 -6.52 -12.84 4.02
C GLU A 53 -5.91 -11.43 3.99
N ASP A 54 -6.61 -10.44 3.44
CA ASP A 54 -6.17 -9.03 3.45
C ASP A 54 -6.50 -8.33 4.80
N SER A 55 -7.06 -9.04 5.78
CA SER A 55 -7.39 -8.47 7.09
C SER A 55 -6.13 -8.17 7.90
N GLY A 56 -6.08 -6.98 8.50
CA GLY A 56 -5.03 -6.62 9.46
C GLY A 56 -4.86 -5.12 9.63
N THR A 57 -3.86 -4.75 10.41
CA THR A 57 -3.48 -3.35 10.63
C THR A 57 -2.45 -2.94 9.59
N TYR A 58 -2.75 -1.87 8.86
CA TYR A 58 -1.86 -1.30 7.86
C TYR A 58 -1.21 -0.01 8.33
N PHE A 59 0.00 0.25 7.83
CA PHE A 59 0.78 1.44 8.15
C PHE A 59 1.28 2.14 6.88
N CYS A 60 1.12 3.47 6.86
CA CYS A 60 1.66 4.37 5.84
C CYS A 60 2.98 5.01 6.32
N THR A 61 3.94 5.21 5.40
CA THR A 61 5.15 6.03 5.63
C THR A 61 5.51 6.88 4.42
#